data_AF-J2YUV6-F1
#
_entry.id   AF-J2YUV6-F1
#
_cell.length_a   1.000
_cell.length_b   1.000
_cell.length_c   1.000
_cell.angle_alpha   90.00
_cell.angle_beta   90.00
_cell.angle_gamma   90.00
#
_symmetry.space_group_name_H-M   'P 1'
#
loop_
_entity.id
_entity.type
_entity.pdbx_description
1 polymer ?
#
loop_
_entity_poly.entity_id
_entity_poly.type
_entity_poly.pdbx_seq_one_letter_code
_entity_poly.pdbx_strand_id
1 'polypeptide(L)'
;MNKDTLHTSPGLHAADSDPVGVGSLLRQLMREVPELFTKELALAKAELQQNLATLKAATAAVAAGAIVLLAGFVILLLAAVYALALVVQPWLAALIVGAVTVLIGFIMLQSGKKQFEPGHLAPDRTLHAMQQDKDALKRKLP
;
A
#
# COMPACT_ATOMS: atom_id res chain seq x y z
N MET A 1 94.15 -3.52 -8.47
CA MET A 1 93.17 -4.19 -9.36
C MET A 1 91.82 -3.53 -9.12
N ASN A 2 91.36 -2.57 -9.92
CA ASN A 2 90.87 -2.68 -11.30
C ASN A 2 89.72 -3.70 -11.42
N LYS A 3 88.47 -3.24 -11.54
CA LYS A 3 87.81 -2.94 -12.83
C LYS A 3 86.39 -2.40 -12.61
N ASP A 4 86.09 -1.34 -13.34
CA ASP A 4 84.76 -0.81 -13.63
C ASP A 4 83.82 -1.89 -14.17
N THR A 5 82.53 -1.80 -13.85
CA THR A 5 81.46 -2.06 -14.83
C THR A 5 80.23 -1.22 -14.51
N LEU A 6 80.04 -0.19 -15.33
CA LEU A 6 78.79 0.51 -15.52
C LEU A 6 77.76 -0.48 -16.10
N HIS A 7 76.61 -0.61 -15.45
CA HIS A 7 75.37 -1.00 -16.13
C HIS A 7 74.33 0.10 -15.95
N THR A 8 74.45 1.11 -16.80
CA THR A 8 73.30 1.83 -17.34
C THR A 8 72.44 0.86 -18.13
N SER A 9 71.25 0.58 -17.63
CA SER A 9 70.06 0.41 -18.47
C SER A 9 68.87 0.95 -17.68
N PRO A 10 68.28 2.08 -18.10
CA PRO A 10 66.91 2.39 -17.72
C PRO A 10 66.06 1.34 -18.42
N GLY A 11 65.86 0.21 -17.75
CA GLY A 11 64.76 -0.68 -18.03
C GLY A 11 63.51 0.14 -17.79
N LEU A 12 63.03 0.77 -18.86
CA LEU A 12 61.64 1.04 -19.11
C LEU A 12 60.89 -0.20 -18.63
N HIS A 13 60.46 -0.23 -17.37
CA HIS A 13 59.26 -0.98 -17.04
C HIS A 13 58.20 -0.26 -17.86
N ALA A 14 58.09 -0.75 -19.10
CA ALA A 14 56.93 -0.66 -19.94
C ALA A 14 55.76 -0.64 -19.00
N ALA A 15 54.92 0.39 -19.14
CA ALA A 15 53.64 0.49 -18.50
C ALA A 15 52.98 -0.88 -18.59
N ASP A 16 53.18 -1.70 -17.55
CA ASP A 16 52.49 -2.94 -17.40
C ASP A 16 51.09 -2.43 -17.13
N SER A 17 50.29 -2.57 -18.17
CA SER A 17 49.00 -1.94 -18.28
C SER A 17 48.14 -2.72 -17.33
N ASP A 18 48.24 -2.38 -16.04
CA ASP A 18 47.47 -2.94 -14.96
C ASP A 18 46.03 -3.02 -15.47
N PRO A 19 45.46 -4.21 -15.71
CA PRO A 19 44.05 -4.34 -16.05
C PRO A 19 43.17 -4.10 -14.80
N VAL A 20 43.72 -3.43 -13.78
CA VAL A 20 42.99 -2.80 -12.67
C VAL A 20 42.26 -1.54 -13.15
N GLY A 21 42.12 -1.34 -14.46
CA GLY A 21 41.28 -0.30 -15.03
C GLY A 21 39.81 -0.71 -15.01
N VAL A 22 38.96 0.10 -14.34
CA VAL A 22 37.52 0.30 -14.56
C VAL A 22 36.60 -0.93 -14.50
N GLY A 23 36.93 -2.05 -15.15
CA GLY A 23 36.24 -3.34 -15.09
C GLY A 23 36.31 -4.01 -13.71
N SER A 24 37.37 -3.82 -12.92
CA SER A 24 37.41 -4.31 -11.52
C SER A 24 36.44 -3.53 -10.62
N LEU A 25 36.38 -2.21 -10.76
CA LEU A 25 35.44 -1.33 -10.05
C LEU A 25 33.99 -1.56 -10.49
N LEU A 26 33.74 -1.77 -11.79
CA LEU A 26 32.42 -2.15 -12.30
C LEU A 26 31.98 -3.52 -11.76
N ARG A 27 32.92 -4.47 -11.62
CA ARG A 27 32.65 -5.79 -11.03
C ARG A 27 32.39 -5.73 -9.53
N GLN A 28 32.98 -4.75 -8.83
CA GLN A 28 32.73 -4.47 -7.42
C GLN A 28 31.39 -3.77 -7.21
N LEU A 29 31.05 -2.79 -8.06
CA LEU A 29 29.75 -2.11 -8.06
C LEU A 29 28.61 -3.08 -8.41
N MET A 30 28.80 -3.97 -9.38
CA MET A 30 27.87 -5.07 -9.70
C MET A 30 27.72 -6.09 -8.56
N ARG A 31 28.63 -6.11 -7.58
CA ARG A 31 28.57 -6.96 -6.38
C ARG A 31 27.90 -6.27 -5.19
N GLU A 32 28.02 -4.95 -5.05
CA GLU A 32 27.48 -4.18 -3.91
C GLU A 32 26.06 -3.63 -4.15
N VAL A 33 25.70 -3.27 -5.39
CA VAL A 33 24.34 -2.82 -5.75
C VAL A 33 23.26 -3.88 -5.44
N PRO A 34 23.45 -5.18 -5.75
CA PRO A 34 22.48 -6.22 -5.37
C PRO A 34 22.24 -6.27 -3.87
N GLU A 35 23.27 -6.03 -3.05
CA GLU A 35 23.17 -6.15 -1.60
C GLU A 35 22.30 -5.03 -1.00
N LEU A 36 22.40 -3.81 -1.53
CA LEU A 36 21.55 -2.68 -1.14
C LEU A 36 20.09 -2.87 -1.59
N PHE A 37 19.87 -3.31 -2.83
CA PHE A 37 18.53 -3.62 -3.31
C PHE A 37 17.85 -4.73 -2.51
N THR A 38 18.60 -5.77 -2.13
CA THR A 38 18.05 -6.87 -1.31
C THR A 38 17.66 -6.39 0.08
N LYS A 39 18.43 -5.46 0.67
CA LYS A 39 18.13 -4.84 1.97
C LYS A 39 16.91 -3.92 1.90
N GLU A 40 16.80 -3.07 0.87
CA GLU A 40 15.61 -2.23 0.67
C GLU A 40 14.36 -3.05 0.39
N LEU A 41 14.46 -4.13 -0.39
CA LEU A 41 13.35 -5.07 -0.59
C LEU A 41 12.96 -5.76 0.72
N ALA A 42 13.93 -6.19 1.53
CA ALA A 42 13.67 -6.81 2.81
C ALA A 42 12.98 -5.83 3.77
N LEU A 43 13.40 -4.56 3.77
CA LEU A 43 12.80 -3.51 4.59
C LEU A 43 11.39 -3.14 4.12
N ALA A 44 11.20 -2.93 2.81
CA ALA A 44 9.87 -2.69 2.22
C ALA A 44 8.91 -3.85 2.47
N LYS A 45 9.41 -5.10 2.40
CA LYS A 45 8.63 -6.29 2.76
C LYS A 45 8.28 -6.32 4.25
N ALA A 46 9.21 -5.96 5.13
CA ALA A 46 8.94 -5.89 6.57
C ALA A 46 7.89 -4.81 6.88
N GLU A 47 7.97 -3.64 6.26
CA GLU A 47 6.98 -2.57 6.42
C GLU A 47 5.60 -2.96 5.88
N LEU A 48 5.54 -3.60 4.71
CA LEU A 48 4.30 -4.19 4.19
C LEU A 48 3.71 -5.23 5.15
N GLN A 49 4.54 -6.11 5.71
CA GLN A 49 4.08 -7.10 6.69
C GLN A 49 3.57 -6.46 7.98
N GLN A 50 4.25 -5.42 8.47
CA GLN A 50 3.84 -4.63 9.63
C GLN A 50 2.49 -3.95 9.36
N ASN A 51 2.34 -3.28 8.20
CA ASN A 51 1.11 -2.63 7.78
C ASN A 51 -0.04 -3.63 7.64
N LEU A 52 0.22 -4.80 7.03
CA LEU A 52 -0.77 -5.87 6.93
C LEU A 52 -1.15 -6.44 8.30
N ALA A 53 -0.21 -6.60 9.22
CA ALA A 53 -0.49 -7.07 10.58
C ALA A 53 -1.36 -6.07 11.35
N THR A 54 -1.06 -4.77 11.26
CA THR A 54 -1.87 -3.70 11.86
C THR A 54 -3.26 -3.63 11.22
N LEU A 55 -3.37 -3.72 9.89
CA LEU A 55 -4.67 -3.81 9.20
C LEU A 55 -5.46 -5.04 9.63
N LYS A 56 -4.82 -6.21 9.77
CA LYS A 56 -5.47 -7.43 10.27
C LYS A 56 -6.00 -7.27 11.69
N ALA A 57 -5.20 -6.69 12.59
CA ALA A 57 -5.64 -6.42 13.96
C ALA A 57 -6.78 -5.41 14.00
N ALA A 58 -6.70 -4.33 13.21
CA ALA A 58 -7.73 -3.30 13.13
C ALA A 58 -9.05 -3.87 12.56
N THR A 59 -8.97 -4.65 11.49
CA THR A 59 -10.15 -5.31 10.89
C THR A 59 -10.77 -6.33 11.83
N ALA A 60 -9.97 -7.10 12.59
CA ALA A 60 -10.47 -8.02 13.60
C ALA A 60 -11.22 -7.29 14.73
N ALA A 61 -10.67 -6.19 15.24
CA ALA A 61 -11.31 -5.38 16.27
C ALA A 61 -12.63 -4.76 15.79
N VAL A 62 -12.65 -4.22 14.56
CA VAL A 62 -13.86 -3.67 13.92
C VAL A 62 -14.91 -4.77 13.73
N ALA A 63 -14.52 -5.96 13.27
CA ALA A 63 -15.44 -7.09 13.09
C ALA A 63 -16.04 -7.54 14.43
N ALA A 64 -15.21 -7.68 15.48
CA ALA A 64 -15.69 -8.02 16.82
C ALA A 64 -16.66 -6.97 17.37
N GLY A 65 -16.32 -5.69 17.25
CA GLY A 65 -17.20 -4.59 17.64
C GLY A 65 -18.52 -4.59 16.86
N ALA A 66 -18.48 -4.86 15.55
CA ALA A 66 -19.68 -4.95 14.72
C ALA A 66 -20.59 -6.10 15.16
N ILE A 67 -20.05 -7.25 15.56
CA ILE A 67 -20.83 -8.37 16.10
C ILE A 67 -21.54 -7.96 17.39
N VAL A 68 -20.84 -7.31 18.32
CA VAL A 68 -21.42 -6.85 19.59
C VAL A 68 -22.50 -5.80 19.35
N LEU A 69 -22.24 -4.83 18.46
CA LEU A 69 -23.22 -3.82 18.07
C LEU A 69 -24.45 -4.45 17.41
N LEU A 70 -24.28 -5.45 16.54
CA LEU A 70 -25.38 -6.16 15.92
C LEU A 70 -26.23 -6.88 16.96
N ALA A 71 -25.61 -7.59 17.91
CA ALA A 71 -26.32 -8.26 19.00
C ALA A 71 -27.12 -7.25 19.86
N GLY A 72 -26.48 -6.14 20.24
CA GLY A 72 -27.14 -5.06 20.98
C GLY A 72 -28.27 -4.41 20.19
N PHE A 73 -28.10 -4.20 18.88
CA PHE A 73 -29.12 -3.66 18.00
C PHE A 73 -30.34 -4.58 17.89
N VAL A 74 -30.14 -5.90 17.77
CA VAL A 74 -31.24 -6.87 17.80
C VAL A 74 -32.03 -6.78 19.12
N ILE A 75 -31.34 -6.69 20.26
CA ILE A 75 -31.98 -6.52 21.57
C ILE A 75 -32.76 -5.20 21.63
N LEU A 76 -32.21 -4.11 21.09
CA LEU A 76 -32.87 -2.80 21.02
C LEU A 76 -34.13 -2.84 20.14
N LEU A 77 -34.08 -3.54 19.00
CA LEU A 77 -35.24 -3.75 18.14
C LEU A 77 -36.32 -4.57 18.86
N LEU A 78 -35.94 -5.63 19.57
CA LEU A 78 -36.88 -6.38 20.42
C LEU A 78 -37.52 -5.47 21.47
N ALA A 79 -36.72 -4.66 22.16
CA ALA A 79 -37.23 -3.70 23.14
C ALA A 79 -38.21 -2.70 22.50
N ALA A 80 -37.92 -2.20 21.29
CA ALA A 80 -38.83 -1.34 20.54
C ALA A 80 -40.14 -2.05 20.17
N VAL A 81 -40.08 -3.32 19.74
CA VAL A 81 -41.27 -4.14 19.46
C VAL A 81 -42.10 -4.32 20.73
N TYR A 82 -41.49 -4.66 21.87
CA TYR A 82 -42.20 -4.82 23.13
C TYR A 82 -42.81 -3.51 23.62
N ALA A 83 -42.09 -2.39 23.51
CA ALA A 83 -42.58 -1.07 23.88
C ALA A 83 -43.80 -0.68 23.02
N LEU A 84 -43.73 -0.90 21.70
CA LEU A 84 -44.83 -0.60 20.79
C LEU A 84 -46.01 -1.57 20.98
N ALA A 85 -45.74 -2.82 21.37
CA ALA A 85 -46.78 -3.81 21.70
C ALA A 85 -47.62 -3.44 22.94
N LEU A 86 -47.21 -2.43 23.73
CA LEU A 86 -48.05 -1.89 24.81
C LEU A 86 -49.25 -1.10 24.29
N VAL A 87 -49.18 -0.60 23.05
CA VAL A 87 -50.23 0.25 22.45
C VAL A 87 -50.88 -0.38 21.22
N VAL A 88 -50.24 -1.36 20.56
CA VAL A 88 -50.80 -2.09 19.41
C VAL A 88 -50.59 -3.61 19.56
N GLN A 89 -51.22 -4.41 18.70
CA GLN A 89 -51.03 -5.87 18.75
C GLN A 89 -49.56 -6.27 18.48
N PRO A 90 -49.02 -7.31 19.16
CA PRO A 90 -47.61 -7.69 19.06
C PRO A 90 -47.12 -7.97 17.63
N TRP A 91 -47.94 -8.62 16.80
CA TRP A 91 -47.60 -8.91 15.41
C TRP A 91 -47.47 -7.62 14.57
N LEU A 92 -48.32 -6.63 14.83
CA LEU A 92 -48.29 -5.35 14.12
C LEU A 92 -47.11 -4.50 14.57
N ALA A 93 -46.78 -4.50 15.87
CA ALA A 93 -45.59 -3.85 16.40
C ALA A 93 -44.32 -4.39 15.72
N ALA A 94 -44.19 -5.72 15.61
CA ALA A 94 -43.07 -6.37 14.93
C ALA A 94 -42.98 -5.96 13.45
N LEU A 95 -44.10 -5.89 12.73
CA LEU A 95 -44.13 -5.45 11.34
C LEU A 95 -43.72 -3.97 11.17
N ILE A 96 -44.19 -3.07 12.04
CA ILE A 96 -43.86 -1.65 11.95
C ILE A 96 -42.36 -1.44 12.20
N VAL A 97 -41.83 -1.98 13.30
CA VAL A 97 -40.40 -1.85 13.64
C VAL A 97 -39.54 -2.51 12.56
N GLY A 98 -39.93 -3.68 12.07
CA GLY A 98 -39.26 -4.38 10.97
C GLY A 98 -39.24 -3.55 9.68
N ALA A 99 -40.37 -2.99 9.27
CA ALA A 99 -40.47 -2.18 8.06
C ALA A 99 -39.58 -0.92 8.12
N VAL A 100 -39.60 -0.21 9.26
CA VAL A 100 -38.74 0.96 9.48
C VAL A 100 -37.25 0.57 9.42
N THR A 101 -36.89 -0.54 10.07
CA THR A 101 -35.51 -1.04 10.09
C THR A 101 -35.02 -1.43 8.69
N VAL A 102 -35.84 -2.15 7.92
CA VAL A 102 -35.55 -2.52 6.53
C VAL A 102 -35.37 -1.28 5.65
N LEU A 103 -36.22 -0.27 5.82
CA LEU A 103 -36.12 0.97 5.06
C LEU A 103 -34.80 1.71 5.34
N ILE A 104 -34.42 1.83 6.62
CA ILE A 104 -33.14 2.43 7.02
C ILE A 104 -31.97 1.62 6.44
N GLY A 105 -32.00 0.29 6.58
CA GLY A 105 -30.97 -0.60 6.03
C GLY A 105 -30.83 -0.49 4.51
N PHE A 106 -31.95 -0.35 3.79
CA PHE A 106 -31.95 -0.13 2.35
C PHE A 106 -31.27 1.20 1.96
N ILE A 107 -31.55 2.29 2.67
CA ILE A 107 -30.92 3.61 2.45
C ILE A 107 -29.41 3.54 2.73
N MET A 108 -29.02 2.89 3.82
CA MET A 108 -27.60 2.70 4.16
C MET A 108 -26.87 1.87 3.08
N LEU A 109 -27.48 0.79 2.61
CA LEU A 109 -26.91 -0.05 1.55
C LEU A 109 -26.72 0.72 0.24
N GLN A 110 -27.71 1.51 -0.16
CA GLN A 110 -27.63 2.39 -1.32
C GLN A 110 -26.51 3.42 -1.17
N SER A 111 -26.33 3.99 0.02
CA SER A 111 -25.31 4.99 0.30
C SER A 111 -23.90 4.39 0.30
N GLY A 112 -23.75 3.17 0.84
CA GLY A 112 -22.48 2.43 0.82
C GLY A 112 -22.06 2.07 -0.60
N LYS A 113 -22.99 1.60 -1.43
CA LYS A 113 -22.71 1.26 -2.84
C LYS A 113 -22.09 2.42 -3.62
N LYS A 114 -22.59 3.64 -3.43
CA LYS A 114 -22.06 4.85 -4.08
C LYS A 114 -20.60 5.15 -3.75
N GLN A 115 -20.13 4.79 -2.55
CA GLN A 115 -18.74 5.00 -2.14
C GLN A 115 -17.78 3.97 -2.77
N PHE A 116 -18.30 2.84 -3.23
CA PHE A 116 -17.54 1.82 -3.96
C PHE A 116 -17.71 1.94 -5.48
N GLU A 117 -18.45 2.93 -5.98
CA GLU A 117 -18.52 3.17 -7.41
C GLU A 117 -17.14 3.59 -7.93
N PRO A 118 -16.63 2.97 -9.02
CA PRO A 118 -15.29 3.21 -9.56
C PRO A 118 -14.98 4.69 -9.84
N GLY A 119 -16.01 5.51 -10.05
CA GLY A 119 -15.87 6.95 -10.27
C GLY A 119 -15.35 7.75 -9.07
N HIS A 120 -15.57 7.30 -7.83
CA HIS A 120 -15.05 7.96 -6.62
C HIS A 120 -13.70 7.40 -6.15
N LEU A 121 -13.29 6.24 -6.69
CA LEU A 121 -11.98 5.63 -6.46
C LEU A 121 -10.96 6.01 -7.55
N ALA A 122 -11.41 6.64 -8.65
CA ALA A 122 -10.52 7.26 -9.60
C ALA A 122 -9.96 8.54 -8.97
N PRO A 123 -8.65 8.62 -8.67
CA PRO A 123 -8.10 9.84 -8.10
C PRO A 123 -8.11 10.93 -9.17
N ASP A 124 -9.08 11.84 -9.09
CA ASP A 124 -9.21 13.01 -9.97
C ASP A 124 -7.89 13.79 -10.08
N ARG A 125 -7.15 13.85 -8.97
CA ARG A 125 -5.83 14.49 -8.86
C ARG A 125 -4.77 13.81 -9.74
N THR A 126 -4.75 12.47 -9.79
CA THR A 126 -3.77 11.72 -10.58
C THR A 126 -4.08 11.79 -12.07
N LEU A 127 -5.36 11.86 -12.43
CA LEU A 127 -5.78 12.05 -13.82
C LEU A 127 -5.42 13.45 -14.34
N HIS A 128 -5.57 14.50 -13.53
CA HIS A 128 -5.13 15.85 -13.90
C HIS A 128 -3.61 15.97 -13.99
N ALA A 129 -2.86 15.37 -13.06
CA ALA A 129 -1.40 15.34 -13.13
C ALA A 129 -0.89 14.64 -14.40
N MET A 130 -1.50 13.51 -14.79
CA MET A 130 -1.13 12.80 -16.02
C MET A 130 -1.53 13.54 -17.31
N GLN A 131 -2.59 14.34 -17.30
CA GLN A 131 -2.95 15.19 -18.45
C GLN A 131 -1.96 16.35 -18.61
N GLN A 132 -1.56 16.97 -17.51
CA GLN A 132 -0.59 18.06 -17.51
C GLN A 132 0.80 17.61 -17.99
N ASP A 133 1.22 16.40 -17.61
CA ASP A 133 2.46 15.78 -18.11
C ASP A 133 2.37 15.44 -19.61
N LYS A 134 1.22 14.97 -20.10
CA LYS A 134 1.01 14.73 -21.53
C LYS A 134 1.11 16.01 -22.35
N ASP A 135 0.51 17.10 -21.88
CA ASP A 135 0.57 18.39 -22.57
C ASP A 135 1.97 19.01 -22.53
N ALA A 136 2.71 18.82 -21.44
CA ALA A 136 4.11 19.22 -21.32
C ALA A 136 5.02 18.43 -22.27
N LEU A 137 4.79 17.12 -22.43
CA LEU A 137 5.51 16.29 -23.40
C LEU A 137 5.16 16.67 -24.85
N LYS A 138 3.88 16.93 -25.14
CA LYS A 138 3.41 17.30 -26.48
C LYS A 138 3.94 18.68 -26.93
N ARG A 139 4.20 19.59 -26.00
CA ARG A 139 4.89 20.88 -26.26
C ARG A 139 6.39 20.75 -26.48
N LYS A 140 7.03 19.67 -26.03
CA LYS A 140 8.47 19.43 -26.13
C LYS A 140 8.88 18.58 -27.34
N LEU A 141 7.91 18.09 -28.12
CA LEU A 141 8.17 17.40 -29.38
C LEU A 141 7.98 18.42 -30.53
N PRO A 142 9.04 18.68 -31.32
CA PRO A 142 9.01 19.62 -32.45
C PRO A 142 8.14 19.16 -33.61
#